data_AF-A0A960B871-F1
#
_entry.id   AF-A0A960B871-F1
#
_cell.length_a   1.000
_cell.length_b   1.000
_cell.length_c   1.000
_cell.angle_alpha   90.00
_cell.angle_beta   90.00
_cell.angle_gamma   90.00
#
_symmetry.space_group_name_H-M   'P 1'
#
loop_
_entity.id
_entity.type
_entity.pdbx_description
1 polymer ?
#
loop_
_entity_poly.entity_id
_entity_poly.type
_entity_poly.pdbx_seq_one_letter_code
_entity_poly.pdbx_strand_id
1 'polypeptide(L)' 'MDWDLPQLRAFAAVVDHGTLDAAASALHLTPSAVSQRLKALEKSA' A
#
# COMPACT_ATOMS: atom_id res chain seq x y z
N MET A 1 4.66 -17.83 4.20
CA MET A 1 4.43 -16.38 4.11
C MET A 1 3.59 -16.17 2.87
N ASP A 2 2.28 -16.06 3.07
CA ASP A 2 1.35 -15.92 1.95
C ASP A 2 1.15 -14.41 1.74
N TRP A 3 1.81 -13.88 0.71
CA TRP A 3 1.89 -12.44 0.47
C TRP A 3 0.88 -12.03 -0.60
N ASP A 4 0.06 -11.03 -0.28
CA ASP A 4 -0.96 -10.51 -1.19
C ASP A 4 -0.40 -9.40 -2.09
N LEU A 5 -0.48 -9.57 -3.41
CA LEU A 5 0.10 -8.65 -4.40
C LEU A 5 -0.38 -7.19 -4.29
N PRO A 6 -1.67 -6.89 -4.06
CA PRO A 6 -2.14 -5.53 -3.83
C PRO A 6 -1.53 -4.87 -2.59
N GLN A 7 -1.16 -5.65 -1.56
CA GLN A 7 -0.49 -5.14 -0.36
C GLN A 7 0.96 -4.79 -0.65
N LEU A 8 1.69 -5.67 -1.35
CA LEU A 8 3.05 -5.40 -1.81
C LEU A 8 3.11 -4.21 -2.78
N ARG A 9 2.13 -4.07 -3.68
CA ARG A 9 2.04 -2.90 -4.57
C ARG A 9 1.80 -1.60 -3.81
N ALA A 10 0.95 -1.61 -2.77
CA ALA A 10 0.74 -0.45 -1.92
C ALA A 10 2.04 -0.07 -1.18
N PHE A 11 2.78 -1.06 -0.68
CA PHE A 11 4.08 -0.83 -0.07
C PHE A 11 5.10 -0.22 -1.03
N ALA A 12 5.30 -0.81 -2.21
CA ALA A 12 6.19 -0.28 -3.24
C ALA A 12 5.84 1.17 -3.61
N ALA A 13 4.55 1.45 -3.87
CA ALA A 13 4.11 2.80 -4.24
C ALA A 13 4.38 3.83 -3.12
N VAL A 14 4.22 3.47 -1.85
CA VAL A 14 4.50 4.38 -0.73
C VAL A 14 5.99 4.64 -0.58
N VAL A 15 6.84 3.66 -0.84
CA VAL A 15 8.31 3.85 -0.87
C VAL A 15 8.71 4.75 -2.04
N ASP A 16 8.17 4.52 -3.23
CA ASP A 16 8.52 5.28 -4.44
C ASP A 16 8.01 6.73 -4.41
N HIS A 17 6.82 6.96 -3.85
CA HIS A 17 6.16 8.27 -3.85
C HIS A 17 6.28 9.03 -2.52
N GLY A 18 6.78 8.39 -1.47
CA GLY A 18 7.11 9.01 -0.17
C GLY A 18 5.91 9.40 0.71
N THR A 19 4.69 9.39 0.19
CA THR A 19 3.47 9.72 0.96
C THR A 19 2.30 8.81 0.57
N LEU A 20 1.33 8.65 1.49
CA LEU A 20 0.10 7.89 1.23
C LEU A 20 -0.76 8.56 0.16
N ASP A 21 -0.85 9.88 0.15
CA ASP A 21 -1.62 10.63 -0.85
C ASP A 21 -1.05 10.47 -2.26
N ALA A 22 0.27 10.60 -2.41
CA ALA A 22 0.92 10.42 -3.71
C ALA A 22 0.84 8.97 -4.20
N ALA A 23 1.03 7.99 -3.31
CA ALA A 23 0.85 6.57 -3.66
C ALA A 23 -0.60 6.23 -4.03
N ALA A 24 -1.58 6.80 -3.32
CA ALA A 24 -2.99 6.62 -3.62
C ALA A 24 -3.35 7.22 -4.98
N SER A 25 -2.82 8.40 -5.32
CA SER A 25 -2.96 8.99 -6.64
C SER A 25 -2.39 8.09 -7.74
N ALA A 26 -1.18 7.55 -7.54
CA ALA A 26 -0.51 6.66 -8.49
C ALA A 26 -1.24 5.32 -8.68
N LEU A 27 -1.91 4.81 -7.64
CA LEU A 27 -2.64 3.54 -7.68
C LEU A 27 -4.15 3.70 -7.98
N HIS A 28 -4.64 4.91 -8.19
CA HIS A 28 -6.07 5.24 -8.32
C HIS A 28 -6.92 4.73 -7.14
N LEU A 29 -6.43 4.96 -5.92
CA LEU A 29 -7.06 4.59 -4.67
C LEU A 29 -7.30 5.82 -3.78
N THR A 30 -8.01 5.61 -2.67
CA THR A 30 -8.01 6.57 -1.57
C THR A 30 -6.78 6.34 -0.67
N PRO A 31 -6.28 7.38 0.01
CA PRO A 31 -5.20 7.22 1.00
C PRO A 31 -5.54 6.20 2.10
N SER A 32 -6.81 6.14 2.50
CA SER A 32 -7.30 5.15 3.48
C SER A 32 -7.21 3.71 2.98
N ALA A 33 -7.47 3.45 1.69
CA ALA A 33 -7.33 2.12 1.10
C ALA A 33 -5.86 1.68 1.03
N VAL A 34 -4.94 2.60 0.73
CA VAL A 34 -3.50 2.34 0.79
C VAL A 34 -3.06 2.02 2.22
N SER A 35 -3.49 2.83 3.19
CA SER A 35 -3.20 2.58 4.62
C SER A 35 -3.72 1.22 5.10
N GLN A 36 -4.93 0.82 4.70
CA GLN A 36 -5.49 -0.49 5.06
C GLN A 36 -4.67 -1.65 4.47
N ARG A 37 -4.22 -1.54 3.22
CA ARG A 37 -3.40 -2.57 2.58
C ARG A 37 -2.04 -2.73 3.27
N LEU A 38 -1.42 -1.63 3.70
CA LEU A 38 -0.20 -1.68 4.50
C LEU A 38 -0.42 -2.35 5.86
N LYS A 39 -1.50 -1.98 6.57
CA LYS A 39 -1.85 -2.63 7.85
C LYS A 39 -2.14 -4.12 7.70
N ALA A 40 -2.68 -4.55 6.56
CA ALA A 40 -2.86 -5.96 6.26
C ALA A 40 -1.51 -6.65 6.02
N LEU A 41 -0.60 -6.01 5.27
CA LEU A 41 0.76 -6.52 5.02
C LEU A 41 1.52 -6.76 6.32
N GLU A 42 1.48 -5.80 7.25
CA GLU A 42 2.14 -5.88 8.56
C GLU A 42 1.62 -7.04 9.43
N LYS A 43 0.35 -7.43 9.27
CA LYS A 43 -0.25 -8.56 10.01
C LYS A 43 0.08 -9.92 9.40
N SER A 44 0.37 -9.94 8.11
CA SER A 44 0.71 -11.16 7.35
C SER A 44 2.22 -11.44 7.33
N ALA A 45 3.03 -10.47 7.75
CA ALA A 45 4.47 -10.57 7.97
C ALA A 45 4.79 -11.30 9.29
#